data_AF-A0A3M7TDA1-F1
#
_entry.id   AF-A0A3M7TDA1-F1
#
_cell.length_a   1.000
_cell.length_b   1.000
_cell.length_c   1.000
_cell.angle_alpha   90.00
_cell.angle_beta   90.00
_cell.angle_gamma   90.00
#
_symmetry.space_group_name_H-M   'P 1'
#
loop_
_entity.id
_entity.type
_entity.pdbx_description
1 polymer ?
#
loop_
_entity_poly.entity_id
_entity_poly.type
_entity_poly.pdbx_seq_one_letter_code
_entity_poly.pdbx_strand_id
1 'polypeptide(L)'
;MTPPSQKINLGKVFIEYSASALVLLSALLPFANNILGYFIDTSIHFPNSSGKSVLDLDDVIFFLSWPVTLSFLFIGLVFGARLFPKIAVLVSLLIQYVLLIQFIFFDKNNFNIGGLIGSITTFVFLVWGLYKLYIYYTKVLLLDKFKDTTLERFSLILKKKPNL
;
A
#
# COMPACT_ATOMS: atom_id res chain seq x y z
N MET A 1 -21.90 -13.62 -35.17
CA MET A 1 -21.05 -12.56 -34.57
C MET A 1 -20.30 -13.17 -33.41
N THR A 2 -19.06 -13.58 -33.65
CA THR A 2 -18.13 -14.05 -32.61
C THR A 2 -17.62 -12.85 -31.81
N PRO A 3 -17.47 -12.96 -30.47
CA PRO A 3 -16.92 -11.86 -29.68
C PRO A 3 -15.48 -11.58 -30.13
N PRO A 4 -15.03 -10.31 -30.12
CA PRO A 4 -13.68 -9.97 -30.52
C PRO A 4 -12.70 -10.67 -29.57
N SER A 5 -11.84 -11.52 -30.12
CA SER A 5 -10.76 -12.18 -29.40
C SER A 5 -9.91 -11.10 -28.71
N GLN A 6 -9.96 -11.01 -27.39
CA GLN A 6 -9.01 -10.26 -26.59
C GLN A 6 -7.61 -10.84 -26.89
N LYS A 7 -6.85 -10.20 -27.79
CA LYS A 7 -5.41 -10.45 -27.89
C LYS A 7 -4.81 -10.01 -26.55
N ILE A 8 -4.52 -10.98 -25.70
CA ILE A 8 -3.82 -10.77 -24.43
C ILE A 8 -2.45 -10.17 -24.79
N ASN A 9 -2.25 -8.90 -24.44
CA ASN A 9 -0.96 -8.25 -24.64
C ASN A 9 0.00 -8.79 -23.57
N LEU A 10 0.77 -9.82 -23.93
CA LEU A 10 1.70 -10.53 -23.05
C LEU A 10 2.66 -9.59 -22.31
N GLY A 11 3.11 -8.51 -22.96
CA GLY A 11 3.98 -7.50 -22.33
C GLY A 11 3.29 -6.74 -21.20
N LYS A 12 2.00 -6.39 -21.37
CA LYS A 12 1.21 -5.74 -20.33
C LYS A 12 0.99 -6.68 -19.13
N VAL A 13 0.69 -7.95 -19.42
CA VAL A 13 0.48 -8.97 -18.38
C VAL A 13 1.76 -9.19 -17.57
N PHE A 14 2.92 -9.26 -18.23
CA PHE A 14 4.20 -9.40 -17.55
C PHE A 14 4.49 -8.21 -16.63
N ILE A 15 4.30 -6.97 -17.11
CA ILE A 15 4.47 -5.75 -16.30
C ILE A 15 3.57 -5.77 -15.07
N GLU A 16 2.29 -6.14 -15.23
CA GLU A 16 1.35 -6.22 -14.10
C GLU A 16 1.77 -7.27 -13.06
N TYR A 17 2.31 -8.42 -13.49
CA TYR A 17 2.82 -9.45 -12.58
C TYR A 17 4.08 -8.99 -11.84
N SER A 18 5.05 -8.39 -12.54
CA SER A 18 6.26 -7.85 -11.92
C SER A 18 5.92 -6.72 -10.94
N ALA A 19 5.02 -5.81 -11.31
CA ALA A 19 4.51 -4.77 -10.42
C ALA A 19 3.83 -5.36 -9.18
N SER A 20 3.01 -6.40 -9.38
CA SER A 20 2.34 -7.11 -8.28
C SER A 20 3.33 -7.78 -7.32
N ALA A 21 4.42 -8.36 -7.85
CA ALA A 21 5.49 -8.93 -7.03
C ALA A 21 6.21 -7.86 -6.19
N LEU A 22 6.49 -6.69 -6.76
CA LEU A 22 7.07 -5.56 -6.02
C LEU A 22 6.14 -5.08 -4.90
N VAL A 23 4.84 -4.99 -5.15
CA VAL A 23 3.84 -4.65 -4.12
C VAL A 23 3.82 -5.71 -3.01
N LEU A 24 3.89 -7.01 -3.35
CA LEU A 24 3.97 -8.07 -2.33
C LEU A 24 5.26 -8.01 -1.51
N LEU A 25 6.41 -7.74 -2.15
CA LEU A 25 7.68 -7.53 -1.44
C LEU A 25 7.60 -6.34 -0.49
N SER A 26 6.93 -5.26 -0.90
CA SER A 26 6.67 -4.11 -0.02
C SER A 26 5.81 -4.47 1.19
N ALA A 27 4.93 -5.47 1.09
CA ALA A 27 4.15 -5.95 2.23
C ALA A 27 5.01 -6.77 3.22
N LEU A 28 6.12 -7.36 2.78
CA LEU A 28 6.97 -8.19 3.63
C LEU A 28 8.10 -7.41 4.30
N LEU A 29 8.61 -6.39 3.62
CA LEU A 29 9.75 -5.57 4.07
C LEU A 29 9.59 -4.95 5.47
N PRO A 30 8.43 -4.47 5.92
CA PRO A 30 8.26 -3.96 7.28
C PRO A 30 8.60 -5.00 8.37
N PHE A 31 8.49 -6.29 8.04
CA PHE A 31 8.84 -7.40 8.92
C PHE A 31 10.26 -7.94 8.67
N ALA A 32 11.06 -7.31 7.80
CA ALA A 32 12.37 -7.81 7.42
C ALA A 32 13.29 -8.02 8.62
N ASN A 33 13.20 -7.16 9.63
CA ASN A 33 13.99 -7.28 10.85
C ASN A 33 13.62 -8.54 11.65
N ASN A 34 12.32 -8.80 11.84
CA ASN A 34 11.82 -10.02 12.49
C ASN A 34 12.14 -11.30 11.69
N ILE A 35 12.04 -11.23 10.35
CA ILE A 35 12.36 -12.35 9.47
C ILE A 35 13.86 -12.67 9.52
N LEU A 36 14.71 -11.65 9.39
CA LEU A 36 16.17 -11.81 9.40
C LEU A 36 16.69 -12.20 10.79
N GLY A 37 16.09 -11.66 11.86
CA GLY A 37 16.41 -12.02 13.25
C GLY A 37 16.13 -13.48 13.60
N TYR A 38 15.32 -14.19 12.81
CA TYR A 38 15.16 -15.64 12.95
C TYR A 38 16.39 -16.43 12.46
N PHE A 39 17.13 -15.89 11.49
CA PHE A 39 18.24 -16.59 10.83
C PHE A 39 19.62 -16.08 11.24
N ILE A 40 19.73 -14.83 11.66
CA ILE A 40 20.97 -14.13 11.94
C ILE A 40 20.82 -13.38 13.26
N ASP A 41 21.88 -13.35 14.07
CA ASP A 41 21.91 -12.51 15.26
C ASP A 41 21.91 -11.03 14.86
N THR A 42 20.79 -10.34 15.13
CA THR A 42 20.59 -8.92 14.82
C THR A 42 20.98 -8.00 15.98
N SER A 43 21.51 -8.54 17.08
CA SER A 43 22.03 -7.76 18.23
C SER A 43 23.44 -7.20 18.00
N ILE A 44 23.95 -7.27 16.76
CA ILE A 44 25.25 -6.72 16.40
C ILE A 44 25.20 -5.20 16.51
N HIS A 45 26.02 -4.66 17.41
CA HIS A 45 26.16 -3.23 17.65
C HIS A 45 27.16 -2.61 16.67
N PHE A 46 26.74 -1.54 15.98
CA PHE A 46 27.66 -0.75 15.16
C PHE A 46 28.41 0.27 16.04
N PRO A 47 29.75 0.33 15.97
CA PRO A 47 30.51 1.30 16.75
C PRO A 47 30.17 2.73 16.27
N ASN A 48 29.55 3.52 17.14
CA ASN A 48 29.26 4.93 16.89
C ASN A 48 30.40 5.81 17.43
N SER A 49 31.06 6.56 16.56
CA SER A 49 32.15 7.48 16.91
C SER A 49 31.70 8.76 17.62
N SER A 50 30.39 9.00 17.76
CA SER A 50 29.82 10.27 18.26
C SER A 50 29.11 10.19 19.62
N GLY A 51 29.12 9.03 20.29
CA GLY A 51 28.74 8.91 21.71
C GLY A 51 27.26 9.10 22.06
N LYS A 52 26.35 9.20 21.10
CA LYS A 52 24.90 9.28 21.35
C LYS A 52 24.19 8.20 20.54
N SER A 53 23.77 7.16 21.25
CA SER A 53 23.05 5.97 20.78
C SER A 53 23.87 5.00 19.91
N VAL A 54 23.94 3.75 20.38
CA VAL A 54 24.39 2.61 19.59
C VAL A 54 23.22 2.22 18.67
N LEU A 55 23.49 2.03 17.38
CA LEU A 55 22.49 1.45 16.47
C LEU A 55 22.74 -0.04 16.40
N ASP A 56 21.68 -0.81 16.67
CA ASP A 56 21.70 -2.25 16.54
C ASP A 56 21.34 -2.61 15.09
N LEU A 57 21.85 -3.74 14.59
CA LEU A 57 21.52 -4.22 13.25
C LEU A 57 20.01 -4.40 13.07
N ASP A 58 19.28 -4.77 14.12
CA ASP A 58 17.81 -4.82 14.14
C ASP A 58 17.18 -3.45 13.80
N ASP A 59 17.61 -2.39 14.48
CA ASP A 59 17.13 -1.02 14.24
C ASP A 59 17.50 -0.53 12.83
N VAL A 60 18.72 -0.81 12.37
CA VAL A 60 19.17 -0.45 11.01
C VAL A 60 18.24 -1.08 9.97
N ILE A 61 17.97 -2.39 10.08
CA ILE A 61 17.12 -3.11 9.13
C ILE A 61 15.70 -2.56 9.18
N PHE A 62 15.18 -2.31 10.38
CA PHE A 62 13.86 -1.73 10.57
C PHE A 62 13.74 -0.36 9.89
N PHE A 63 14.64 0.59 10.17
CA PHE A 63 14.57 1.94 9.59
C PHE A 63 14.83 1.94 8.08
N LEU A 64 15.68 1.06 7.56
CA LEU A 64 15.96 0.97 6.12
C LEU A 64 14.79 0.32 5.35
N SER A 65 14.04 -0.58 5.99
CA SER A 65 12.91 -1.27 5.36
C SER A 65 11.76 -0.32 4.97
N TRP A 66 11.55 0.75 5.72
CA TRP A 66 10.48 1.74 5.47
C TRP A 66 10.61 2.48 4.12
N PRO A 67 11.72 3.17 3.81
CA PRO A 67 11.88 3.84 2.52
C PRO A 67 11.89 2.85 1.34
N VAL A 68 12.42 1.63 1.53
CA VAL A 68 12.40 0.59 0.49
C VAL A 68 10.97 0.10 0.24
N THR A 69 10.19 -0.09 1.30
CA THR A 69 8.75 -0.43 1.23
C THR A 69 7.99 0.61 0.41
N LEU A 70 8.14 1.89 0.74
CA LEU A 70 7.47 2.98 0.02
C LEU A 70 7.88 3.04 -1.45
N SER A 71 9.16 2.81 -1.74
CA SER A 71 9.69 2.80 -3.11
C SER A 71 9.08 1.67 -3.94
N PHE A 72 9.04 0.44 -3.41
CA PHE A 72 8.45 -0.71 -4.09
C PHE A 72 6.94 -0.57 -4.26
N LEU A 73 6.24 -0.04 -3.24
CA LEU A 73 4.83 0.25 -3.32
C LEU A 73 4.54 1.27 -4.43
N PHE A 74 5.27 2.39 -4.46
CA PHE A 74 5.08 3.44 -5.46
C PHE A 74 5.29 2.92 -6.88
N ILE A 75 6.40 2.21 -7.12
CA ILE A 75 6.70 1.59 -8.42
C ILE A 75 5.56 0.62 -8.80
N GLY A 76 5.18 -0.28 -7.89
CA GLY A 76 4.12 -1.25 -8.14
C GLY A 76 2.75 -0.61 -8.45
N LEU A 77 2.41 0.50 -7.80
CA LEU A 77 1.19 1.25 -8.08
C LEU A 77 1.22 1.92 -9.46
N VAL A 78 2.34 2.56 -9.82
CA VAL A 78 2.53 3.24 -11.11
C VAL A 78 2.41 2.27 -12.28
N PHE A 79 2.94 1.06 -12.15
CA PHE A 79 2.89 0.04 -13.19
C PHE A 79 1.61 -0.82 -13.17
N GLY A 80 0.59 -0.42 -12.42
CA GLY A 80 -0.73 -1.03 -12.48
C GLY A 80 -0.83 -2.38 -11.79
N ALA A 81 -0.17 -2.57 -10.64
CA ALA A 81 -0.31 -3.80 -9.84
C ALA A 81 -1.77 -4.19 -9.60
N ARG A 82 -2.00 -5.50 -9.51
CA ARG A 82 -3.34 -6.08 -9.31
C ARG A 82 -3.92 -5.73 -7.95
N LEU A 83 -5.23 -5.87 -7.81
CA LEU A 83 -5.96 -5.52 -6.59
C LEU A 83 -5.50 -6.30 -5.36
N PHE A 84 -5.29 -7.61 -5.50
CA PHE A 84 -4.86 -8.49 -4.40
C PHE A 84 -3.55 -8.04 -3.71
N PRO A 85 -2.45 -7.80 -4.45
CA PRO A 85 -1.22 -7.24 -3.88
C PRO A 85 -1.45 -5.94 -3.10
N LYS A 86 -2.29 -5.04 -3.62
CA LYS A 86 -2.59 -3.76 -2.95
C LYS A 86 -3.30 -3.97 -1.61
N ILE A 87 -4.23 -4.94 -1.54
CA ILE A 87 -4.89 -5.33 -0.28
C ILE A 87 -3.88 -5.95 0.69
N ALA A 88 -2.97 -6.80 0.20
CA ALA A 88 -1.95 -7.43 1.04
C ALA A 88 -1.04 -6.38 1.72
N VAL A 89 -0.68 -5.30 1.03
CA VAL A 89 0.07 -4.18 1.63
C VAL A 89 -0.74 -3.48 2.71
N LEU A 90 -2.03 -3.21 2.47
CA LEU A 90 -2.88 -2.58 3.49
C LEU A 90 -2.97 -3.42 4.76
N VAL A 91 -3.14 -4.73 4.63
CA VAL A 91 -3.16 -5.66 5.78
C VAL A 91 -1.79 -5.69 6.48
N SER A 92 -0.70 -5.75 5.72
CA SER A 92 0.67 -5.69 6.27
C SER A 92 0.92 -4.42 7.07
N LEU A 93 0.62 -3.25 6.51
CA LEU A 93 0.78 -1.96 7.19
C LEU A 93 -0.08 -1.88 8.46
N LEU A 94 -1.27 -2.47 8.45
CA LEU A 94 -2.15 -2.58 9.62
C LEU A 94 -1.54 -3.43 10.73
N ILE A 95 -1.00 -4.61 10.38
CA ILE A 95 -0.32 -5.49 11.35
C ILE A 95 0.92 -4.78 11.91
N GLN A 96 1.72 -4.17 11.04
CA GLN A 96 2.92 -3.43 11.44
C GLN A 96 2.58 -2.27 12.37
N TYR A 97 1.51 -1.55 12.08
CA TYR A 97 1.02 -0.46 12.93
C TYR A 97 0.68 -0.96 14.34
N VAL A 98 -0.03 -2.09 14.46
CA VAL A 98 -0.35 -2.71 15.75
C VAL A 98 0.93 -3.13 16.50
N LEU A 99 1.88 -3.77 15.82
CA LEU A 99 3.15 -4.18 16.44
C LEU A 99 4.00 -2.99 16.89
N LEU A 100 4.07 -1.93 16.09
CA LEU A 100 4.80 -0.71 16.43
C LEU A 100 4.22 -0.05 17.68
N ILE A 101 2.89 -0.02 17.79
CA ILE A 101 2.21 0.51 18.97
C ILE A 101 2.50 -0.35 20.20
N GLN A 102 2.46 -1.66 20.06
CA GLN A 102 2.84 -2.57 21.14
C GLN A 102 4.28 -2.31 21.57
N PHE A 103 5.21 -2.20 20.63
CA PHE A 103 6.61 -1.94 20.92
C PHE A 103 6.87 -0.59 21.60
N ILE A 104 6.26 0.50 21.11
CA ILE A 104 6.49 1.86 21.65
C ILE A 104 5.82 2.06 23.01
N PHE A 105 4.65 1.47 23.24
CA PHE A 105 3.80 1.82 24.39
C PHE A 105 3.65 0.72 25.44
N PHE A 106 4.06 -0.52 25.14
CA PHE A 106 3.99 -1.64 26.06
C PHE A 106 5.40 -2.12 26.36
N ASP A 107 6.09 -1.39 27.24
CA ASP A 107 7.29 -1.90 27.89
C ASP A 107 6.87 -2.97 28.91
N LYS A 108 7.72 -4.00 29.12
CA LYS A 108 7.42 -5.26 29.82
C LYS A 108 6.78 -5.12 31.22
N ASN A 109 6.82 -3.94 31.83
CA ASN A 109 6.35 -3.70 33.19
C ASN A 109 5.38 -2.52 33.38
N ASN A 110 5.09 -1.68 32.37
CA ASN A 110 4.21 -0.52 32.57
C ASN A 110 3.30 -0.26 31.37
N PHE A 111 1.99 -0.33 31.62
CA PHE A 111 0.96 -0.07 30.61
C PHE A 111 0.81 1.44 30.37
N ASN A 112 1.28 1.94 29.23
CA ASN A 112 1.13 3.36 28.90
C ASN A 112 -0.24 3.64 28.25
N ILE A 113 -1.21 4.04 29.09
CA ILE A 113 -2.60 4.36 28.68
C ILE A 113 -2.64 5.45 27.59
N GLY A 114 -1.76 6.46 27.67
CA GLY A 114 -1.70 7.54 26.68
C GLY A 114 -1.31 7.04 25.29
N GLY A 115 -0.42 6.04 25.25
CA GLY A 115 -0.02 5.35 24.03
C GLY A 115 -1.13 4.58 23.36
N LEU A 116 -1.92 3.87 24.15
CA LEU A 116 -3.09 3.12 23.68
C LEU A 116 -4.16 4.06 23.11
N ILE A 117 -4.43 5.18 23.78
CA ILE A 117 -5.36 6.20 23.28
C ILE A 117 -4.85 6.81 21.96
N GLY A 118 -3.56 7.15 21.89
CA GLY A 118 -2.94 7.69 20.67
C GLY A 118 -3.02 6.70 19.50
N SER A 119 -2.77 5.42 19.76
CA SER A 119 -2.92 4.34 18.79
C SER A 119 -4.35 4.19 18.25
N ILE A 120 -5.34 4.12 19.13
CA ILE A 120 -6.75 4.01 18.73
C ILE A 120 -7.16 5.24 17.94
N THR A 121 -6.74 6.42 18.38
CA THR A 121 -7.07 7.69 17.72
C THR A 121 -6.52 7.75 16.30
N THR A 122 -5.23 7.44 16.12
CA THR A 122 -4.59 7.42 14.80
C THR A 122 -5.20 6.35 13.89
N PHE A 123 -5.58 5.19 14.43
CA PHE A 123 -6.31 4.16 13.68
C PHE A 123 -7.67 4.66 13.18
N VAL A 124 -8.45 5.30 14.05
CA VAL A 124 -9.75 5.89 13.70
C VAL A 124 -9.61 6.94 12.60
N PHE A 125 -8.60 7.82 12.69
CA PHE A 125 -8.33 8.82 11.65
C PHE A 125 -7.95 8.17 10.32
N LEU A 126 -7.16 7.11 10.33
CA LEU A 126 -6.76 6.38 9.12
C LEU A 126 -7.97 5.73 8.45
N VAL A 127 -8.80 5.01 9.20
CA VAL A 127 -10.04 4.39 8.69
C VAL A 127 -10.99 5.45 8.15
N TRP A 128 -11.16 6.58 8.85
CA TRP A 128 -11.99 7.69 8.40
C TRP A 128 -11.47 8.31 7.10
N GLY A 129 -10.15 8.51 6.98
CA GLY A 129 -9.51 9.01 5.77
C GLY A 129 -9.73 8.09 4.57
N LEU A 130 -9.53 6.78 4.75
CA LEU A 130 -9.80 5.76 3.72
C LEU A 130 -11.28 5.76 3.30
N TYR A 131 -12.21 5.88 4.24
CA TYR A 131 -13.64 5.95 3.95
C TYR A 131 -14.01 7.20 3.12
N LYS A 132 -13.46 8.37 3.47
CA LYS A 132 -13.64 9.60 2.68
C LYS A 132 -13.09 9.47 1.28
N LEU A 133 -11.90 8.88 1.13
CA LEU A 133 -11.27 8.63 -0.16
C LEU A 133 -12.13 7.69 -1.02
N TYR A 134 -12.64 6.61 -0.44
CA TYR A 134 -13.54 5.67 -1.13
C TYR A 134 -14.81 6.36 -1.65
N ILE A 135 -15.46 7.18 -0.82
CA ILE A 135 -16.64 7.96 -1.24
C ILE A 135 -16.28 8.90 -2.39
N TYR A 136 -15.13 9.58 -2.30
CA TYR A 136 -14.68 10.50 -3.34
C TYR A 136 -14.47 9.77 -4.68
N TYR A 137 -13.76 8.63 -4.68
CA TYR A 137 -13.56 7.82 -5.88
C TYR A 137 -14.88 7.30 -6.46
N THR A 138 -15.80 6.86 -5.61
CA THR A 138 -17.12 6.38 -6.06
C THR A 138 -17.91 7.49 -6.76
N LYS A 139 -17.83 8.72 -6.24
CA LYS A 139 -18.47 9.89 -6.86
C LYS A 139 -17.86 10.23 -8.22
N VAL A 140 -16.53 10.20 -8.33
CA VAL A 140 -15.83 10.45 -9.61
C VAL A 140 -16.21 9.38 -10.64
N LEU A 141 -16.21 8.11 -10.24
CA LEU A 141 -16.55 6.99 -11.13
C LEU A 141 -18.00 7.05 -11.61
N LEU A 142 -18.93 7.48 -10.76
CA LEU A 142 -20.31 7.77 -11.16
C LEU A 142 -20.35 8.92 -12.17
N LEU A 143 -19.62 10.01 -11.94
CA LEU A 143 -19.57 11.17 -12.82
C LEU A 143 -19.04 10.82 -14.22
N ASP A 144 -17.97 10.01 -14.28
CA ASP A 144 -17.40 9.55 -15.54
C ASP A 144 -18.38 8.64 -16.29
N LYS A 145 -19.04 7.72 -15.59
CA LYS A 145 -20.09 6.88 -16.18
C LYS A 145 -21.25 7.71 -16.74
N PHE A 146 -21.65 8.77 -16.04
CA PHE A 146 -22.67 9.71 -16.52
C PHE A 146 -22.22 10.46 -17.79
N LYS A 147 -20.98 10.93 -17.83
CA LYS A 147 -20.41 11.60 -19.01
C LYS A 147 -20.38 10.67 -20.22
N ASP A 148 -19.85 9.46 -20.07
CA ASP A 148 -19.75 8.48 -21.15
C ASP A 148 -21.13 8.12 -21.70
N THR A 149 -22.09 7.83 -20.82
CA THR A 149 -23.47 7.50 -21.22
C THR A 149 -24.14 8.67 -21.95
N THR A 150 -23.87 9.90 -21.51
CA THR A 150 -24.43 11.11 -22.14
C THR A 150 -23.80 11.37 -23.50
N LEU A 151 -22.48 11.21 -23.61
CA LEU A 151 -21.73 11.37 -24.86
C LEU A 151 -22.15 10.32 -25.89
N GLU A 152 -22.36 9.07 -25.46
CA GLU A 152 -22.87 8.00 -26.29
C GLU A 152 -24.27 8.32 -26.83
N ARG A 153 -25.18 8.80 -25.96
CA ARG A 153 -26.52 9.25 -26.36
C ARG A 153 -26.47 10.40 -27.37
N PHE A 154 -25.64 11.41 -27.16
CA PHE A 154 -25.46 12.50 -28.13
C PHE A 154 -24.89 11.99 -29.45
N SER A 155 -23.91 11.08 -29.42
CA SER A 155 -23.34 10.49 -30.63
C SER A 155 -24.39 9.70 -31.43
N LEU A 156 -25.28 8.98 -30.75
CA LEU A 156 -26.37 8.24 -31.37
C LEU A 156 -27.39 9.19 -32.00
N ILE A 157 -27.74 10.29 -31.33
CA ILE A 157 -28.65 11.32 -31.86
C ILE A 157 -28.05 11.99 -33.11
N LEU A 158 -26.76 12.34 -33.08
CA LEU A 158 -26.03 12.90 -34.22
C LEU A 158 -25.96 11.92 -35.39
N LYS A 159 -25.63 10.65 -35.14
CA LYS A 159 -25.62 9.60 -36.18
C LYS A 159 -27.00 9.30 -36.77
N LYS A 160 -28.08 9.52 -36.01
CA LYS A 160 -29.46 9.30 -36.46
C LYS A 160 -29.98 10.42 -37.39
N LYS A 161 -29.25 11.53 -37.52
CA LYS A 161 -29.52 12.61 -38.50
C LYS A 161 -28.37 12.70 -39.52
N PRO A 162 -28.33 11.82 -40.54
CA PRO A 162 -27.30 11.91 -41.58
C PRO A 162 -27.53 13.06 -42.59
N ASN A 163 -28.71 13.69 -42.62
CA ASN A 163 -29.05 14.74 -43.58
C ASN A 163 -29.44 16.07 -42.89
N LEU A 164 -28.45 16.76 -42.34
CA LEU A 164 -28.43 18.21 -42.17
C LEU A 164 -27.19 18.74 -42.87
#